data_AF-A0A966XT34-F1
#
_entry.id   AF-A0A966XT34-F1
#
_cell.length_a   1.000
_cell.length_b   1.000
_cell.length_c   1.000
_cell.angle_alpha   90.00
_cell.angle_beta   90.00
_cell.angle_gamma   90.00
#
_symmetry.space_group_name_H-M   'P 1'
#
loop_
_entity.id
_entity.type
_entity.pdbx_description
1 polymer ?
#
loop_
_entity_poly.entity_id
_entity_poly.type
_entity_poly.pdbx_seq_one_letter_code
_entity_poly.pdbx_strand_id
1 'polypeptide(L)'
;MSQADGSDCATSQAPMWERGWYRFARKLNSPNFGQRPAGAKIDLIVLHAISLPPGQYGGDEVQRLFTNRLDWRAHPYFTTIEGAMVSAHFYIRRSGELWQFVSCDDRAWHAGVSEYRGRENCNDDSIGVEFEGVDDASFEAGQY
;
A
#
# COMPACT_ATOMS: atom_id res chain seq x y z
N MET A 1 -42.21 9.57 -40.63
CA MET A 1 -41.52 10.55 -39.76
C MET A 1 -41.78 10.12 -38.33
N SER A 2 -40.83 9.88 -37.44
CA SER A 2 -39.38 9.80 -37.46
C SER A 2 -39.07 8.91 -36.26
N GLN A 3 -38.27 7.86 -36.43
CA GLN A 3 -37.62 7.22 -35.30
C GLN A 3 -36.63 8.22 -34.70
N ALA A 4 -36.54 8.27 -33.38
CA ALA A 4 -35.43 8.90 -32.68
C ALA A 4 -34.77 7.82 -31.82
N ASP A 5 -33.79 7.16 -32.42
CA ASP A 5 -32.80 6.36 -31.70
C ASP A 5 -31.91 7.33 -30.91
N GLY A 6 -32.20 7.46 -29.62
CA GLY A 6 -31.24 8.00 -28.66
C GLY A 6 -30.21 6.91 -28.38
N SER A 7 -29.12 6.89 -29.14
CA SER A 7 -27.93 6.11 -28.81
C SER A 7 -27.41 6.56 -27.45
N ASP A 8 -27.70 5.77 -26.42
CA ASP A 8 -27.01 5.85 -25.13
C ASP A 8 -25.53 5.54 -25.38
N CYS A 9 -24.71 6.59 -25.35
CA CYS A 9 -23.26 6.48 -25.35
C CYS A 9 -22.86 5.95 -23.97
N ALA A 10 -22.96 4.64 -23.79
CA ALA A 10 -22.42 3.96 -22.62
C ALA A 10 -20.91 4.14 -22.61
N THR A 11 -20.41 5.15 -21.89
CA THR A 11 -18.99 5.20 -21.51
C THR A 11 -18.70 3.96 -20.68
N SER A 12 -18.07 2.95 -21.30
CA SER A 12 -17.56 1.79 -20.58
C SER A 12 -16.49 2.28 -19.61
N GLN A 13 -16.86 2.54 -18.36
CA GLN A 13 -15.89 2.89 -17.33
C GLN A 13 -15.04 1.64 -17.02
N ALA A 14 -13.72 1.78 -17.13
CA ALA A 14 -12.77 0.73 -16.78
C ALA A 14 -13.08 0.16 -15.37
N PRO A 15 -12.83 -1.15 -15.14
CA PRO A 15 -13.13 -1.77 -13.86
C PRO A 15 -12.36 -1.06 -12.73
N MET A 16 -13.00 -0.96 -11.55
CA MET A 16 -12.39 -0.34 -10.36
C MET A 16 -11.12 -1.07 -9.90
N TRP A 17 -11.14 -2.39 -10.04
CA TRP A 17 -10.03 -3.28 -9.70
C TRP A 17 -9.67 -4.16 -10.88
N GLU A 18 -8.39 -4.33 -11.14
CA GLU A 18 -7.88 -5.27 -12.12
C GLU A 18 -6.70 -6.03 -11.53
N ARG A 19 -6.83 -7.35 -11.38
CA ARG A 19 -5.76 -8.24 -10.86
C ARG A 19 -5.12 -7.71 -9.57
N GLY A 20 -5.99 -7.36 -8.61
CA GLY A 20 -5.64 -6.81 -7.31
C GLY A 20 -5.09 -5.37 -7.30
N TRP A 21 -5.09 -4.66 -8.43
CA TRP A 21 -4.72 -3.24 -8.51
C TRP A 21 -5.93 -2.32 -8.51
N TYR A 22 -5.89 -1.27 -7.68
CA TYR A 22 -6.92 -0.25 -7.61
C TYR A 22 -6.66 0.87 -8.62
N ARG A 23 -7.63 1.15 -9.50
CA ARG A 23 -7.44 2.07 -10.63
C ARG A 23 -7.10 3.51 -10.25
N PHE A 24 -7.43 3.94 -9.02
CA PHE A 24 -7.20 5.31 -8.55
C PHE A 24 -5.92 5.45 -7.72
N ALA A 25 -5.24 4.34 -7.40
CA ALA A 25 -3.95 4.40 -6.73
C ALA A 25 -2.82 4.65 -7.73
N ARG A 26 -1.83 5.45 -7.32
CA ARG A 26 -0.58 5.57 -8.06
C ARG A 26 0.22 4.28 -7.89
N LYS A 27 0.40 3.57 -8.99
CA LYS A 27 1.14 2.31 -9.02
C LYS A 27 2.65 2.57 -8.99
N LEU A 28 3.35 1.93 -8.06
CA LEU A 28 4.81 1.88 -8.00
C LEU A 28 5.27 0.49 -7.57
N ASN A 29 5.64 -0.36 -8.53
CA ASN A 29 5.92 -1.77 -8.25
C ASN A 29 7.07 -1.97 -7.26
N SER A 30 6.78 -2.59 -6.13
CA SER A 30 7.79 -3.08 -5.20
C SER A 30 8.32 -4.45 -5.65
N PRO A 31 9.62 -4.73 -5.51
CA PRO A 31 10.16 -6.08 -5.63
C PRO A 31 9.95 -6.93 -4.35
N ASN A 32 9.51 -6.33 -3.25
CA ASN A 32 9.42 -6.97 -1.93
C ASN A 32 8.05 -7.63 -1.73
N PHE A 33 7.75 -8.65 -2.51
CA PHE A 33 6.50 -9.40 -2.39
C PHE A 33 6.73 -10.88 -2.67
N GLY A 34 5.75 -11.71 -2.35
CA GLY A 34 5.73 -13.11 -2.72
C GLY A 34 4.33 -13.62 -2.98
N GLN A 35 4.22 -14.90 -3.32
CA GLN A 35 2.92 -15.55 -3.43
C GLN A 35 2.30 -15.75 -2.04
N ARG A 36 0.97 -15.63 -1.98
CA ARG A 36 0.20 -16.07 -0.81
C ARG A 36 0.19 -17.59 -0.73
N PRO A 37 0.07 -18.19 0.46
CA PRO A 37 -0.16 -19.62 0.60
C PRO A 37 -1.40 -20.08 -0.18
N ALA A 38 -1.38 -21.33 -0.67
CA ALA A 38 -2.53 -21.88 -1.38
C ALA A 38 -3.77 -21.90 -0.47
N GLY A 39 -4.88 -21.34 -0.96
CA GLY A 39 -6.13 -21.26 -0.20
C GLY A 39 -6.15 -20.19 0.90
N ALA A 40 -5.13 -19.32 0.97
CA ALA A 40 -5.13 -18.16 1.86
C ALA A 40 -6.41 -17.34 1.70
N LYS A 41 -7.00 -16.93 2.81
CA LYS A 41 -8.22 -16.14 2.83
C LYS A 41 -7.87 -14.76 3.33
N ILE A 42 -7.84 -13.80 2.41
CA ILE A 42 -7.57 -12.41 2.73
C ILE A 42 -8.77 -11.82 3.48
N ASP A 43 -8.74 -11.88 4.81
CA ASP A 43 -9.81 -11.40 5.69
C ASP A 43 -9.32 -10.51 6.84
N LEU A 44 -8.07 -10.04 6.76
CA LEU A 44 -7.44 -9.12 7.69
C LEU A 44 -6.92 -7.86 6.96
N ILE A 45 -7.13 -6.70 7.57
CA ILE A 45 -6.42 -5.46 7.22
C ILE A 45 -5.52 -5.13 8.39
N VAL A 46 -4.24 -4.82 8.10
CA VAL A 46 -3.30 -4.33 9.09
C VAL A 46 -2.97 -2.88 8.75
N LEU A 47 -3.31 -1.99 9.68
CA LEU A 47 -3.03 -0.56 9.56
C LEU A 47 -1.71 -0.26 10.27
N HIS A 48 -0.85 0.51 9.61
CA HIS A 48 0.44 0.96 10.12
C HIS A 48 0.59 2.46 9.88
N ALA A 49 1.46 3.11 10.65
CA ALA A 49 1.89 4.48 10.42
C ALA A 49 3.39 4.50 10.16
N ILE A 50 3.80 5.27 9.15
CA ILE A 50 5.20 5.41 8.77
C ILE A 50 5.52 6.85 8.34
N SER A 51 6.68 7.33 8.76
CA SER A 51 7.29 8.58 8.28
C SER A 51 8.80 8.38 8.20
N LEU A 52 9.40 8.85 7.10
CA LEU A 52 10.83 8.72 6.86
C LEU A 52 11.41 10.05 6.36
N PRO A 53 12.39 10.64 7.07
CA PRO A 53 12.79 10.30 8.45
C PRO A 53 11.62 10.35 9.45
N PRO A 54 11.74 9.75 10.65
CA PRO A 54 10.66 9.74 11.64
C PRO A 54 10.13 11.15 11.93
N GLY A 55 8.82 11.32 11.86
CA GLY A 55 8.13 12.61 12.06
C GLY A 55 8.26 13.60 10.91
N GLN A 56 8.93 13.24 9.81
CA GLN A 56 9.04 14.04 8.60
C GLN A 56 8.15 13.48 7.50
N TYR A 57 7.46 14.38 6.79
CA TYR A 57 6.45 14.05 5.79
C TYR A 57 6.77 14.75 4.46
N GLY A 58 6.18 14.28 3.36
CA GLY A 58 6.21 14.98 2.07
C GLY A 58 7.35 14.57 1.14
N GLY A 59 8.33 13.81 1.62
CA GLY A 59 9.39 13.22 0.79
C GLY A 59 8.96 11.93 0.08
N ASP A 60 9.92 11.27 -0.58
CA ASP A 60 9.73 10.00 -1.32
C ASP A 60 10.43 8.79 -0.66
N GLU A 61 10.91 8.96 0.56
CA GLU A 61 11.74 7.99 1.27
C GLU A 61 10.98 6.71 1.61
N VAL A 62 9.68 6.78 1.89
CA VAL A 62 8.82 5.60 2.10
C VAL A 62 8.69 4.79 0.80
N GLN A 63 8.43 5.47 -0.32
CA GLN A 63 8.38 4.86 -1.64
C GLN A 63 9.72 4.19 -1.98
N ARG A 64 10.84 4.86 -1.66
CA ARG A 64 12.19 4.33 -1.87
C ARG A 64 12.48 3.14 -0.96
N LEU A 65 12.09 3.16 0.31
CA LEU A 65 12.22 2.02 1.21
C LEU A 65 11.47 0.82 0.64
N PHE A 66 10.20 0.98 0.28
CA PHE A 66 9.37 -0.10 -0.25
C PHE A 66 9.82 -0.60 -1.62
N THR A 67 10.71 0.11 -2.32
CA THR A 67 11.24 -0.29 -3.63
C THR A 67 12.74 -0.65 -3.61
N ASN A 68 13.36 -0.77 -2.43
CA ASN A 68 14.80 -1.03 -2.23
C ASN A 68 15.71 0.02 -2.89
N ARG A 69 15.30 1.30 -2.84
CA ARG A 69 16.00 2.45 -3.44
C ARG A 69 16.36 3.55 -2.44
N LEU A 70 16.15 3.31 -1.14
CA LEU A 70 16.47 4.28 -0.12
C LEU A 70 17.99 4.48 -0.05
N ASP A 71 18.45 5.72 -0.09
CA ASP A 71 19.85 6.03 0.16
C ASP A 71 20.11 5.98 1.66
N TRP A 72 20.74 4.89 2.12
CA TRP A 72 21.03 4.66 3.53
C TRP A 72 21.92 5.75 4.16
N ARG A 73 22.63 6.55 3.34
CA ARG A 73 23.48 7.65 3.81
C ARG A 73 22.77 9.00 3.89
N ALA A 74 21.55 9.12 3.37
CA ALA A 74 20.82 10.38 3.33
C ALA A 74 20.37 10.86 4.71
N HIS A 75 20.21 9.95 5.68
CA HIS A 75 19.84 10.31 7.05
C HIS A 75 20.36 9.26 8.06
N PRO A 76 20.84 9.67 9.26
CA PRO A 76 21.36 8.72 10.27
C PRO A 76 20.36 7.64 10.70
N TYR A 77 19.05 7.94 10.66
CA TYR A 77 18.03 6.93 10.95
C TYR A 77 18.03 5.80 9.91
N PHE A 78 18.33 6.08 8.64
CA PHE A 78 18.23 5.05 7.59
C PHE A 78 19.25 3.92 7.77
N THR A 79 20.37 4.17 8.43
CA THR A 79 21.33 3.11 8.76
C THR A 79 20.77 2.09 9.76
N THR A 80 19.75 2.44 10.56
CA THR A 80 19.14 1.51 11.53
C THR A 80 18.19 0.50 10.87
N ILE A 81 17.75 0.81 9.64
CA ILE A 81 16.85 0.00 8.82
C ILE A 81 17.53 -0.45 7.52
N GLU A 82 18.87 -0.32 7.43
CA GLU A 82 19.63 -0.67 6.24
C GLU A 82 19.48 -2.16 5.90
N GLY A 83 19.19 -2.44 4.62
CA GLY A 83 18.94 -3.79 4.14
C GLY A 83 17.54 -4.34 4.43
N ALA A 84 16.65 -3.55 5.05
CA ALA A 84 15.26 -3.94 5.22
C ALA A 84 14.60 -4.20 3.86
N MET A 85 14.00 -5.38 3.71
CA MET A 85 13.17 -5.74 2.57
C MET A 85 11.71 -5.78 3.04
N VAL A 86 11.03 -4.65 2.91
CA VAL A 86 9.65 -4.46 3.38
C VAL A 86 8.82 -3.75 2.31
N SER A 87 7.50 -3.88 2.39
CA SER A 87 6.54 -3.19 1.53
C SER A 87 5.15 -3.24 2.15
N ALA A 88 4.27 -2.35 1.75
CA ALA A 88 2.83 -2.48 1.97
C ALA A 88 2.07 -2.65 0.67
N HIS A 89 0.78 -2.97 0.76
CA HIS A 89 -0.09 -2.91 -0.42
C HIS A 89 -0.36 -1.45 -0.75
N PHE A 90 -0.78 -0.66 0.26
CA PHE A 90 -1.15 0.74 0.10
C PHE A 90 -0.36 1.67 1.01
N TYR A 91 -0.18 2.90 0.55
CA TYR A 91 0.34 4.02 1.34
C TYR A 91 -0.48 5.27 1.07
N ILE A 92 -0.96 5.91 2.14
CA ILE A 92 -1.81 7.10 2.07
C ILE A 92 -1.03 8.28 2.64
N ARG A 93 -0.68 9.21 1.77
CA ARG A 93 0.01 10.45 2.17
C ARG A 93 -0.90 11.35 2.98
N ARG A 94 -0.33 12.33 3.69
CA ARG A 94 -1.10 13.34 4.43
C ARG A 94 -2.08 14.12 3.54
N SER A 95 -1.77 14.28 2.26
CA SER A 95 -2.66 14.91 1.27
C SER A 95 -3.85 14.05 0.82
N GLY A 96 -3.91 12.78 1.23
CA GLY A 96 -4.85 11.78 0.71
C GLY A 96 -4.41 11.12 -0.60
N GLU A 97 -3.21 11.44 -1.11
CA GLU A 97 -2.65 10.74 -2.26
C GLU A 97 -2.43 9.25 -1.92
N LEU A 98 -3.08 8.38 -2.69
CA LEU A 98 -3.01 6.94 -2.52
C LEU A 98 -1.97 6.33 -3.47
N TRP A 99 -1.03 5.58 -2.91
CA TRP A 99 -0.07 4.76 -3.63
C TRP A 99 -0.39 3.28 -3.43
N GLN A 100 -0.08 2.47 -4.44
CA GLN A 100 -0.11 1.01 -4.35
C GLN A 100 1.20 0.41 -4.85
N PHE A 101 1.79 -0.50 -4.07
CA PHE A 101 3.09 -1.10 -4.39
C PHE A 101 3.04 -2.58 -4.75
N VAL A 102 2.08 -3.30 -4.18
CA VAL A 102 1.89 -4.74 -4.37
C VAL A 102 0.43 -4.99 -4.69
N SER A 103 0.16 -5.93 -5.60
CA SER A 103 -1.21 -6.38 -5.88
C SER A 103 -1.84 -6.96 -4.62
N CYS A 104 -3.14 -6.72 -4.40
CA CYS A 104 -3.86 -7.41 -3.33
C CYS A 104 -3.89 -8.94 -3.51
N ASP A 105 -3.67 -9.45 -4.73
CA ASP A 105 -3.59 -10.89 -5.00
C ASP A 105 -2.26 -11.50 -4.52
N ASP A 106 -1.23 -10.67 -4.33
CA ASP A 106 0.10 -11.05 -3.86
C ASP A 106 0.29 -10.72 -2.37
N ARG A 107 1.32 -11.30 -1.75
CA ARG A 107 1.71 -11.08 -0.37
C ARG A 107 2.77 -9.98 -0.26
N ALA A 108 2.39 -8.80 0.22
CA ALA A 108 3.35 -7.78 0.66
C ALA A 108 4.03 -8.16 2.00
N TRP A 109 5.21 -7.61 2.28
CA TRP A 109 5.96 -7.87 3.53
C TRP A 109 5.87 -6.67 4.49
N HIS A 110 4.81 -6.59 5.30
CA HIS A 110 4.54 -5.44 6.19
C HIS A 110 4.39 -5.83 7.67
N ALA A 111 3.90 -7.02 7.99
CA ALA A 111 3.51 -7.37 9.36
C ALA A 111 4.64 -7.96 10.23
N GLY A 112 5.78 -8.34 9.63
CA GLY A 112 6.86 -9.04 10.34
C GLY A 112 6.37 -10.31 11.07
N VAL A 113 7.03 -10.65 12.19
CA VAL A 113 6.59 -11.74 13.07
C VAL A 113 5.30 -11.31 13.78
N SER A 114 4.21 -12.02 13.52
CA SER A 114 2.86 -11.62 13.91
C SER A 114 1.92 -12.82 14.02
N GLU A 115 0.85 -12.66 14.81
CA GLU A 115 -0.23 -13.66 14.95
C GLU A 115 -1.58 -12.95 15.13
N TYR A 116 -2.63 -13.43 14.45
CA TYR A 116 -3.99 -12.97 14.64
C TYR A 116 -5.00 -14.11 14.56
N ARG A 117 -5.87 -14.23 15.58
CA ARG A 117 -6.89 -15.29 15.69
C ARG A 117 -6.32 -16.71 15.51
N GLY A 118 -5.13 -16.96 16.04
CA GLY A 118 -4.47 -18.27 15.96
C GLY A 118 -3.81 -18.58 14.61
N ARG A 119 -3.71 -17.59 13.70
CA ARG A 119 -2.92 -17.69 12.45
C ARG A 119 -1.66 -16.86 12.59
N GLU A 120 -0.51 -17.52 12.49
CA GLU A 120 0.80 -16.88 12.45
C GLU A 120 1.06 -16.23 11.08
N ASN A 121 2.07 -15.35 11.01
CA ASN A 121 2.52 -14.66 9.80
C ASN A 121 1.38 -13.93 9.07
N CYS A 122 0.90 -12.85 9.67
CA CYS A 122 -0.25 -12.10 9.17
C CYS A 122 -0.10 -11.60 7.72
N ASN A 123 1.10 -11.52 7.15
CA ASN A 123 1.29 -11.21 5.72
C ASN A 123 0.48 -12.15 4.81
N ASP A 124 0.35 -13.43 5.17
CA ASP A 124 -0.27 -14.47 4.35
C ASP A 124 -1.73 -14.16 4.00
N ASP A 125 -2.47 -13.64 4.98
CA ASP A 125 -3.92 -13.46 4.92
C ASP A 125 -4.37 -11.99 5.08
N SER A 126 -3.44 -11.03 4.92
CA SER A 126 -3.78 -9.62 5.12
C SER A 126 -3.38 -8.66 3.99
N ILE A 127 -4.02 -7.49 4.05
CA ILE A 127 -3.67 -6.28 3.32
C ILE A 127 -3.06 -5.26 4.29
N GLY A 128 -1.77 -4.99 4.15
CA GLY A 128 -1.09 -3.86 4.80
C GLY A 128 -1.41 -2.51 4.16
N VAL A 129 -1.87 -1.56 4.97
CA VAL A 129 -2.10 -0.15 4.61
C VAL A 129 -1.28 0.74 5.51
N GLU A 130 -0.43 1.56 4.91
CA GLU A 130 0.45 2.49 5.59
C GLU A 130 -0.09 3.91 5.51
N PHE A 131 -0.04 4.64 6.61
CA PHE A 131 -0.42 6.05 6.68
C PHE A 131 0.83 6.89 6.89
N GLU A 132 0.99 7.97 6.11
CA GLU A 132 2.05 8.95 6.38
C GLU A 132 1.79 9.66 7.71
N GLY A 133 2.56 9.32 8.73
CA GLY A 133 2.33 9.78 10.09
C GLY A 133 3.16 9.07 11.15
N VAL A 134 2.74 9.24 12.40
CA VAL A 134 3.29 8.63 13.61
C VAL A 134 2.12 8.28 14.55
N ASP A 135 2.30 7.29 15.43
CA ASP A 135 1.23 6.72 16.25
C ASP A 135 0.61 7.71 17.26
N ASP A 136 1.36 8.71 17.70
CA ASP A 136 0.97 9.69 18.71
C ASP A 136 0.41 11.00 18.13
N ALA A 137 0.21 11.07 16.81
CA ALA A 137 -0.33 12.24 16.11
C ALA A 137 -1.63 11.93 15.36
N SER A 138 -2.47 12.96 15.18
CA SER A 138 -3.67 12.84 14.34
C SER A 138 -3.31 12.71 12.86
N PHE A 139 -4.12 11.97 12.11
CA PHE A 139 -4.06 11.91 10.64
C PHE A 139 -4.90 13.05 10.02
N GLU A 140 -4.59 13.40 8.78
CA GLU A 140 -5.34 14.43 8.04
C GLU A 140 -6.68 13.89 7.52
N ALA A 141 -7.62 14.79 7.24
CA ALA A 141 -8.93 14.43 6.71
C ALA A 141 -8.86 13.62 5.40
N GLY A 142 -7.86 13.85 4.55
CA GLY A 142 -7.67 13.09 3.31
C GLY A 142 -7.21 11.65 3.52
N GLN A 143 -6.81 11.28 4.75
CA GLN A 143 -6.38 9.93 5.08
C GLN A 143 -7.52 9.03 5.59
N TYR A 144 -8.59 9.63 6.13
CA TYR A 144 -9.79 8.91 6.61
C TYR A 144 -10.77 8.60 5.47
#